data_AF-A0A358B440-F1
#
_entry.id   AF-A0A358B440-F1
#
_cell.length_a   1.000
_cell.length_b   1.000
_cell.length_c   1.000
_cell.angle_alpha   90.00
_cell.angle_beta   90.00
_cell.angle_gamma   90.00
#
_symmetry.space_group_name_H-M   'P 1'
#
loop_
_entity.id
_entity.type
_entity.pdbx_description
1 polymer ?
#
loop_
_entity_poly.entity_id
_entity_poly.type
_entity_poly.pdbx_seq_one_letter_code
_entity_poly.pdbx_strand_id
1 'polypeptide(L)'
;MATTDRLPPRQIFSPRQLFVGLLIPGALLLALLPPAGLTGLQAQTLAAVLLTLGLWSSGAVAPYLASLIFFALMLIPGLAPPDLVFQGFGSAAVWLIVSGFVIGAAISSTGLGARLAGLLGPRLTGSYPRLIGGLTLAAMALGFLMPSSVGR
;
A
#
# COMPACT_ATOMS: atom_id res chain seq x y z
N MET A 1 10.91 15.66 -50.90
CA MET A 1 11.91 15.16 -49.92
C MET A 1 11.15 14.78 -48.66
N ALA A 2 10.70 13.52 -48.58
CA ALA A 2 9.79 13.03 -47.54
C ALA A 2 10.59 12.49 -46.34
N THR A 3 10.40 13.09 -45.18
CA THR A 3 10.95 12.61 -43.90
C THR A 3 10.11 11.44 -43.40
N THR A 4 10.63 10.23 -43.52
CA THR A 4 10.06 9.04 -42.90
C THR A 4 10.26 9.12 -41.39
N ASP A 5 9.23 9.57 -40.68
CA ASP A 5 9.16 9.53 -39.22
C ASP A 5 9.03 8.07 -38.78
N ARG A 6 10.14 7.48 -38.35
CA ARG A 6 10.18 6.10 -37.85
C ARG A 6 9.61 6.10 -36.43
N LEU A 7 8.33 5.77 -36.30
CA LEU A 7 7.70 5.46 -35.01
C LEU A 7 8.58 4.47 -34.23
N PRO A 8 8.86 4.70 -32.93
CA PRO A 8 9.66 3.80 -32.12
C PRO A 8 9.02 2.40 -32.07
N PRO A 9 9.82 1.32 -32.01
CA PRO A 9 9.28 -0.03 -31.93
C PRO A 9 8.39 -0.15 -30.70
N ARG A 10 7.12 -0.53 -30.89
CA ARG A 10 6.21 -0.88 -29.80
C ARG A 10 6.90 -1.96 -28.97
N GLN A 11 7.36 -1.64 -27.76
CA GLN A 11 7.71 -2.65 -26.77
C GLN A 11 6.40 -3.34 -26.35
N ILE A 12 6.10 -4.46 -27.00
CA ILE A 12 4.79 -5.14 -26.92
C ILE A 12 4.59 -5.78 -25.53
N PHE A 13 5.66 -6.05 -24.79
CA PHE A 13 5.60 -6.69 -23.48
C PHE A 13 6.46 -5.96 -22.46
N SER A 14 5.82 -5.20 -21.58
CA SER A 14 6.48 -4.77 -20.34
C SER A 14 6.58 -5.96 -19.37
N PRO A 15 7.68 -6.11 -18.60
CA PRO A 15 7.82 -7.17 -17.59
C PRO A 15 6.63 -7.23 -16.61
N ARG A 16 6.05 -6.05 -16.33
CA ARG A 16 4.83 -5.87 -15.54
C ARG A 16 3.62 -6.57 -16.14
N GLN A 17 3.40 -6.47 -17.46
CA GLN A 17 2.27 -7.12 -18.14
C GLN A 17 2.42 -8.64 -18.15
N LEU A 18 3.64 -9.16 -18.30
CA LEU A 18 3.91 -10.59 -18.22
C LEU A 18 3.64 -11.12 -16.81
N PHE A 19 4.09 -10.40 -15.77
CA PHE A 19 3.82 -10.76 -14.39
C PHE A 19 2.31 -10.81 -14.09
N VAL A 20 1.56 -9.77 -14.48
CA VAL A 20 0.09 -9.74 -14.28
C VAL A 20 -0.61 -10.83 -15.09
N GLY A 21 -0.16 -11.09 -16.32
CA GLY A 21 -0.71 -12.13 -17.19
C GLY A 21 -0.52 -13.54 -16.63
N LEU A 22 0.57 -13.79 -15.89
CA LEU A 22 0.85 -15.07 -15.24
C LEU A 22 0.23 -15.18 -13.83
N LEU A 23 -0.03 -14.06 -13.16
CA LEU A 23 -0.51 -14.02 -11.79
C LEU A 23 -1.87 -14.70 -11.61
N ILE A 24 -2.85 -14.35 -12.45
CA ILE A 24 -4.21 -14.89 -12.39
C ILE A 24 -4.23 -16.40 -12.65
N PRO A 25 -3.67 -16.93 -13.76
CA PRO A 25 -3.66 -18.37 -14.01
C PRO A 25 -2.82 -19.13 -12.96
N GLY A 26 -1.73 -18.54 -12.46
CA GLY A 26 -0.92 -19.14 -11.39
C GLY A 26 -1.71 -19.28 -10.08
N ALA A 27 -2.42 -18.24 -9.66
CA ALA A 27 -3.29 -18.29 -8.49
C ALA A 27 -4.44 -19.30 -8.67
N LEU A 28 -5.05 -19.34 -9.85
CA LEU A 28 -6.10 -20.30 -10.16
C LEU A 28 -5.59 -21.75 -10.13
N LEU A 29 -4.41 -22.01 -10.71
CA LEU A 29 -3.78 -23.33 -10.69
C LEU A 29 -3.51 -23.78 -9.26
N LEU A 30 -2.97 -22.89 -8.42
CA LEU A 30 -2.70 -23.19 -7.01
C LEU A 30 -3.98 -23.44 -6.21
N ALA A 31 -5.08 -22.74 -6.52
CA ALA A 31 -6.38 -22.94 -5.88
C ALA A 31 -7.05 -24.27 -6.26
N LEU A 32 -6.84 -24.74 -7.50
CA LEU A 32 -7.47 -25.96 -8.04
C LEU A 32 -6.62 -27.22 -7.82
N LEU A 33 -5.29 -27.10 -7.88
CA LEU A 33 -4.33 -28.19 -7.68
C LEU A 33 -3.49 -27.89 -6.44
N PRO A 34 -3.98 -28.24 -5.23
CA PRO A 34 -3.24 -27.99 -4.00
C PRO A 34 -1.91 -28.76 -4.03
N PRO A 35 -0.76 -28.09 -3.80
CA PRO A 35 0.52 -28.78 -3.72
C PRO A 35 0.57 -29.72 -2.50
N ALA A 36 1.40 -30.75 -2.60
CA ALA A 36 1.52 -31.76 -1.55
C ALA A 36 1.82 -31.11 -0.18
N GLY A 37 0.95 -31.38 0.81
CA GLY A 37 1.06 -30.85 2.17
C GLY A 37 0.10 -29.71 2.53
N LEU A 38 -0.64 -29.15 1.57
CA LEU A 38 -1.70 -28.16 1.85
C LEU A 38 -3.10 -28.77 1.74
N THR A 39 -4.00 -28.37 2.64
CA THR A 39 -5.43 -28.65 2.45
C THR A 39 -6.00 -27.77 1.33
N GLY A 40 -7.12 -28.18 0.72
CA GLY A 40 -7.77 -27.38 -0.32
C GLY A 40 -8.11 -25.96 0.14
N LEU A 41 -8.58 -25.82 1.39
CA LEU A 41 -8.88 -24.52 1.99
C LEU A 41 -7.63 -23.64 2.16
N GLN A 42 -6.51 -24.24 2.58
CA GLN A 42 -5.23 -23.52 2.73
C GLN A 42 -4.71 -23.06 1.37
N ALA A 43 -4.79 -23.91 0.34
CA ALA A 43 -4.37 -23.58 -1.01
C ALA A 43 -5.23 -22.44 -1.60
N GLN A 44 -6.56 -22.50 -1.46
CA GLN A 44 -7.47 -21.43 -1.91
C GLN A 44 -7.23 -20.11 -1.18
N THR A 45 -7.01 -20.16 0.14
CA THR A 45 -6.68 -18.98 0.94
C THR A 45 -5.35 -18.36 0.47
N LEU A 46 -4.32 -19.20 0.28
CA LEU A 46 -3.02 -18.77 -0.20
C LEU A 46 -3.09 -18.16 -1.61
N ALA A 47 -3.86 -18.77 -2.52
CA ALA A 47 -4.07 -18.26 -3.87
C ALA A 47 -4.66 -16.85 -3.87
N ALA A 48 -5.69 -16.62 -3.05
CA ALA A 48 -6.32 -15.31 -2.91
C ALA A 48 -5.35 -14.27 -2.32
N VAL A 49 -4.53 -14.65 -1.32
CA VAL A 49 -3.49 -13.77 -0.76
C VAL A 49 -2.43 -13.42 -1.82
N LEU A 50 -1.89 -14.41 -2.52
CA LEU A 50 -0.86 -14.19 -3.54
C LEU A 50 -1.37 -13.35 -4.71
N LEU A 51 -2.61 -13.61 -5.16
CA LEU A 51 -3.25 -12.80 -6.18
C LEU A 51 -3.37 -11.33 -5.73
N THR A 52 -3.78 -11.10 -4.49
CA THR A 52 -3.92 -9.74 -3.94
C THR A 52 -2.58 -9.02 -3.83
N LEU A 53 -1.55 -9.70 -3.31
CA LEU A 53 -0.19 -9.17 -3.23
C LEU A 53 0.40 -8.87 -4.62
N GLY A 54 0.14 -9.73 -5.60
CA GLY A 54 0.56 -9.49 -6.98
C GLY A 54 -0.16 -8.31 -7.62
N LEU A 55 -1.45 -8.10 -7.33
CA LEU A 55 -2.19 -6.93 -7.79
C LEU A 55 -1.64 -5.63 -7.16
N TRP A 56 -1.30 -5.65 -5.87
CA TRP A 56 -0.64 -4.51 -5.20
C TRP A 56 0.75 -4.22 -5.77
N SER A 57 1.60 -5.24 -5.91
CA SER A 57 2.97 -5.09 -6.40
C SER A 57 3.01 -4.61 -7.85
N SER A 58 2.12 -5.12 -8.69
CA SER A 58 2.03 -4.69 -10.10
C SER A 58 1.32 -3.35 -10.27
N GLY A 59 0.54 -2.88 -9.30
CA GLY A 59 -0.31 -1.70 -9.44
C GLY A 59 -1.27 -1.78 -10.64
N ALA A 60 -1.65 -3.01 -11.07
CA ALA A 60 -2.51 -3.22 -12.24
C ALA A 60 -3.91 -2.63 -12.04
N VAL A 61 -4.37 -2.62 -10.79
CA VAL A 61 -5.62 -2.02 -10.35
C VAL A 61 -5.35 -1.08 -9.18
N ALA A 62 -6.32 -0.22 -8.84
CA ALA A 62 -6.21 0.61 -7.64
C ALA A 62 -6.10 -0.26 -6.37
N PRO A 63 -5.26 0.11 -5.38
CA PRO A 63 -5.04 -0.72 -4.19
C PRO A 63 -6.31 -1.08 -3.42
N TYR A 64 -7.27 -0.16 -3.35
CA TYR A 64 -8.57 -0.42 -2.70
C TYR A 64 -9.36 -1.50 -3.44
N LEU A 65 -9.30 -1.54 -4.78
CA LEU A 65 -10.00 -2.52 -5.58
C LEU A 65 -9.39 -3.91 -5.41
N ALA A 66 -8.05 -4.01 -5.34
CA ALA A 66 -7.37 -5.26 -5.02
C ALA A 66 -7.81 -5.82 -3.65
N SER A 67 -7.93 -4.96 -2.64
CA SER A 67 -8.46 -5.36 -1.32
C SER A 67 -9.93 -5.79 -1.39
N LEU A 68 -10.78 -5.13 -2.17
CA LEU A 68 -12.17 -5.56 -2.39
C LEU A 68 -12.25 -6.92 -3.09
N ILE A 69 -11.37 -7.18 -4.06
CA ILE A 69 -11.25 -8.49 -4.71
C ILE A 69 -10.85 -9.56 -3.69
N PHE A 70 -9.89 -9.27 -2.81
CA PHE A 70 -9.53 -10.18 -1.72
C PHE A 70 -10.74 -10.53 -0.84
N PHE A 71 -11.50 -9.53 -0.39
CA PHE A 71 -12.70 -9.76 0.41
C PHE A 71 -13.74 -10.59 -0.35
N ALA A 72 -13.96 -10.31 -1.64
CA ALA A 72 -14.87 -11.11 -2.47
C ALA A 72 -14.40 -12.57 -2.59
N LEU A 73 -13.11 -12.80 -2.81
CA LEU A 73 -12.52 -14.14 -2.92
C LEU A 73 -12.56 -14.93 -1.60
N MET A 74 -12.51 -14.25 -0.45
CA MET A 74 -12.65 -14.90 0.85
C MET A 74 -14.11 -15.22 1.17
N LEU A 75 -15.02 -14.29 0.90
CA LEU A 75 -16.41 -14.36 1.39
C LEU A 75 -17.34 -15.12 0.46
N ILE A 76 -17.24 -14.96 -0.87
CA ILE A 76 -18.16 -15.60 -1.83
C ILE A 76 -18.04 -17.13 -1.77
N PRO A 77 -16.83 -17.74 -1.77
CA PRO A 77 -16.67 -19.18 -1.63
C PRO A 77 -16.78 -19.67 -0.18
N GLY A 78 -16.88 -18.76 0.80
CA GLY A 78 -16.94 -19.11 2.23
C GLY A 78 -15.62 -19.64 2.80
N LEU A 79 -14.47 -19.11 2.36
CA LEU A 79 -13.14 -19.56 2.82
C LEU A 79 -12.87 -19.22 4.29
N ALA A 80 -13.48 -18.16 4.79
CA ALA A 80 -13.39 -17.73 6.17
C ALA A 80 -14.68 -17.02 6.59
N PRO A 81 -15.06 -17.08 7.88
CA PRO A 81 -16.27 -16.43 8.34
C PRO A 81 -16.11 -14.89 8.33
N PRO A 82 -17.19 -14.12 8.09
CA PRO A 82 -17.10 -12.67 7.90
C PRO A 82 -16.48 -11.92 9.07
N ASP A 83 -16.76 -12.35 10.30
CA ASP A 83 -16.18 -11.77 11.50
C ASP A 83 -14.64 -11.85 11.45
N LEU A 84 -14.08 -13.01 11.07
CA LEU A 84 -12.63 -13.22 10.92
C LEU A 84 -12.06 -12.33 9.82
N VAL A 85 -12.70 -12.33 8.64
CA VAL A 85 -12.24 -11.57 7.47
C VAL A 85 -12.19 -10.06 7.74
N PHE A 86 -13.16 -9.52 8.50
CA PHE A 86 -13.25 -8.10 8.81
C PHE A 86 -12.59 -7.69 10.14
N GLN A 87 -11.98 -8.60 10.90
CA GLN A 87 -11.35 -8.24 12.20
C GLN A 87 -10.31 -7.12 12.08
N GLY A 88 -9.60 -7.04 10.95
CA GLY A 88 -8.61 -6.00 10.70
C GLY A 88 -9.16 -4.57 10.82
N PHE A 89 -10.44 -4.34 10.51
CA PHE A 89 -11.09 -3.04 10.64
C PHE A 89 -11.30 -2.60 12.10
N GLY A 90 -11.34 -3.55 13.03
CA GLY A 90 -11.39 -3.28 14.47
C GLY A 90 -10.01 -3.08 15.10
N SER A 91 -8.92 -3.26 14.34
CA SER A 91 -7.57 -3.20 14.89
C SER A 91 -7.17 -1.78 15.32
N ALA A 92 -6.37 -1.70 16.39
CA ALA A 92 -5.79 -0.44 16.83
C ALA A 92 -5.02 0.25 15.69
N ALA A 93 -4.25 -0.51 14.90
CA ALA A 93 -3.47 -0.03 13.76
C ALA A 93 -4.32 0.80 12.77
N VAL A 94 -5.47 0.30 12.36
CA VAL A 94 -6.38 1.02 11.44
C VAL A 94 -6.87 2.32 12.06
N TRP A 95 -7.34 2.27 13.31
CA TRP A 95 -7.88 3.45 13.98
C TRP A 95 -6.83 4.52 14.30
N LEU A 96 -5.56 4.15 14.44
CA LEU A 96 -4.46 5.09 14.59
C LEU A 96 -4.15 5.82 13.30
N ILE A 97 -4.21 5.12 12.17
CA ILE A 97 -4.06 5.75 10.85
C ILE A 97 -5.18 6.78 10.65
N VAL A 98 -6.43 6.40 10.95
CA VAL A 98 -7.59 7.32 10.90
C VAL A 98 -7.37 8.54 11.80
N SER A 99 -6.97 8.32 13.05
CA SER A 99 -6.69 9.39 14.01
C SER A 99 -5.55 10.30 13.54
N GLY A 100 -4.50 9.74 12.94
CA GLY A 100 -3.40 10.48 12.34
C GLY A 100 -3.86 11.39 11.20
N PHE A 101 -4.76 10.92 10.34
CA PHE A 101 -5.37 11.76 9.30
C PHE A 101 -6.21 12.89 9.89
N VAL A 102 -7.00 12.63 10.93
CA VAL A 102 -7.80 13.66 11.61
C VAL A 102 -6.91 14.74 12.24
N ILE A 103 -5.85 14.34 12.96
CA ILE A 103 -4.88 15.27 13.55
C ILE A 103 -4.16 16.05 12.44
N GLY A 104 -3.73 15.38 11.37
CA GLY A 104 -3.12 16.04 10.21
C GLY A 104 -4.02 17.11 9.61
N ALA A 105 -5.30 16.79 9.42
CA ALA A 105 -6.29 17.75 8.94
C ALA A 105 -6.48 18.93 9.91
N ALA A 106 -6.50 18.69 11.22
CA ALA A 106 -6.58 19.74 12.24
C ALA A 106 -5.33 20.65 12.26
N ILE A 107 -4.13 20.09 12.08
CA ILE A 107 -2.88 20.87 11.97
C ILE A 107 -2.94 21.78 10.74
N SER A 108 -3.43 21.27 9.61
CA SER A 108 -3.59 22.03 8.37
C SER A 108 -4.63 23.14 8.51
N SER A 109 -5.79 22.85 9.12
CA SER A 109 -6.89 23.83 9.25
C SER A 109 -6.59 24.94 10.28
N THR A 110 -5.84 24.64 11.34
CA THR A 110 -5.47 25.61 12.39
C THR A 110 -4.32 26.54 12.01
N GLY A 111 -3.62 26.27 10.90
CA GLY A 111 -2.42 27.00 10.49
C GLY A 111 -1.19 26.71 11.36
N LEU A 112 -1.24 25.70 12.24
CA LEU A 112 -0.10 25.31 13.08
C LEU A 112 1.12 24.94 12.23
N GLY A 113 0.92 24.26 11.10
CA GLY A 113 1.99 23.95 10.15
C GLY A 113 2.71 25.19 9.64
N ALA A 114 1.97 26.27 9.32
CA ALA A 114 2.55 27.53 8.86
C ALA A 114 3.33 28.24 9.99
N ARG A 115 2.83 28.19 11.23
CA ARG A 115 3.55 28.73 12.41
C ARG A 115 4.87 28.01 12.64
N LEU A 116 4.86 26.67 12.58
CA LEU A 116 6.09 25.87 12.70
C LEU A 116 7.04 26.14 11.54
N ALA A 117 6.55 26.23 10.30
CA ALA A 117 7.37 26.57 9.14
C ALA A 117 8.00 27.96 9.27
N GLY A 118 7.29 28.96 9.82
CA GLY A 118 7.83 30.29 10.09
C GLY A 118 8.92 30.31 11.17
N LEU A 119 8.81 29.44 12.19
CA LEU A 119 9.79 29.32 13.27
C LEU A 119 11.05 28.54 12.85
N LEU A 120 10.87 27.42 12.16
CA LEU A 120 11.95 26.51 11.76
C LEU A 120 12.60 26.91 10.43
N GLY A 121 11.81 27.41 9.47
CA GLY A 121 12.25 27.75 8.12
C GLY A 121 13.53 28.58 8.08
N PRO A 122 13.58 29.77 8.73
CA PRO A 122 14.77 30.63 8.71
C PRO A 122 16.05 29.96 9.24
N ARG A 123 15.92 28.99 10.15
CA ARG A 123 17.06 28.27 10.74
C ARG A 123 17.52 27.10 9.86
N LEU A 124 16.63 26.55 9.03
CA LEU A 124 16.86 25.32 8.29
C LEU A 124 17.16 25.54 6.80
N THR A 125 16.67 26.62 6.19
CA THR A 125 16.80 26.86 4.74
C THR A 125 18.16 27.38 4.28
N GLY A 126 19.11 27.59 5.20
CA GLY A 126 20.44 28.13 4.87
C GLY A 126 21.34 27.18 4.05
N SER A 127 21.14 25.86 4.13
CA SER A 127 21.84 24.88 3.29
C SER A 127 21.08 23.56 3.19
N TYR A 128 21.22 22.85 2.07
CA TYR A 128 20.58 21.55 1.84
C TYR A 128 20.81 20.50 2.95
N PRO A 129 22.05 20.25 3.41
CA PRO A 129 22.26 19.31 4.51
C PRO A 129 21.67 19.78 5.84
N ARG A 130 21.63 21.09 6.10
CA ARG A 130 21.00 21.65 7.31
C ARG A 130 19.48 21.52 7.26
N LEU A 131 18.88 21.68 6.09
CA LEU A 131 17.45 21.47 5.89
C LEU A 131 17.07 20.02 6.16
N ILE A 132 17.76 19.06 5.53
CA ILE A 132 17.47 17.63 5.72
C ILE A 132 17.75 17.23 7.17
N GLY A 133 18.93 17.55 7.71
CA GLY A 133 19.29 17.20 9.08
C GLY A 133 18.32 17.78 10.11
N GLY A 134 17.96 19.06 9.96
CA GLY A 134 17.02 19.71 10.85
C GLY A 134 15.59 19.19 10.73
N LEU A 135 15.12 18.89 9.52
CA LEU A 135 13.78 18.31 9.33
C LEU A 135 13.70 16.89 9.89
N THR A 136 14.73 16.07 9.66
CA THR A 136 14.82 14.71 10.24
C THR A 136 14.84 14.76 11.76
N LEU A 137 15.64 15.64 12.37
CA LEU A 137 15.66 15.79 13.84
C LEU A 137 14.32 16.29 14.40
N ALA A 138 13.67 17.24 13.71
CA ALA A 138 12.35 17.70 14.10
C ALA A 138 11.30 16.59 13.98
N ALA A 139 11.33 15.80 12.91
CA ALA A 139 10.45 14.64 12.74
C ALA A 139 10.69 13.57 13.82
N MET A 140 11.95 13.30 14.18
CA MET A 140 12.29 12.38 15.27
C MET A 140 11.77 12.90 16.62
N ALA A 141 11.95 14.20 16.91
CA ALA A 141 11.43 14.81 18.14
C ALA A 141 9.90 14.74 18.22
N LEU A 142 9.21 15.01 17.11
CA LEU A 142 7.74 14.87 17.01
C LEU A 142 7.30 13.41 17.09
N GLY A 143 8.14 12.46 16.67
CA GLY A 143 7.88 11.02 16.77
C GLY A 143 7.66 10.55 18.21
N PHE A 144 8.30 11.19 19.21
CA PHE A 144 8.04 10.90 20.63
C PHE A 144 6.64 11.31 21.08
N LEU A 145 6.03 12.27 20.38
CA LEU A 145 4.66 12.72 20.67
C LEU A 145 3.61 11.80 20.01
N MET A 146 4.00 11.02 19.01
CA MET A 146 3.10 10.05 18.38
C MET A 146 3.02 8.78 19.24
N PRO A 147 1.83 8.39 19.77
CA PRO A 147 1.70 7.22 20.62
C PRO A 147 2.09 5.93 19.87
N SER A 148 2.92 5.11 20.52
CA SER A 148 3.77 4.05 19.95
C SER A 148 3.06 2.73 19.59
N SER A 149 1.82 2.76 19.17
CA SER A 149 1.11 1.57 18.66
C SER A 149 1.56 1.15 17.25
N VAL A 150 2.61 1.77 16.70
CA VAL A 150 3.41 1.27 15.57
C VAL A 150 4.57 0.38 16.05
N GLY A 151 4.94 0.45 17.34
CA GLY A 151 6.06 -0.29 17.92
C GLY A 151 5.68 -1.54 18.73
N ARG A 152 4.39 -1.89 18.83
CA ARG A 152 3.91 -3.13 19.44
C ARG A 152 2.83 -3.78 18.58
#